data_AF-A0A815M790-F1
#
_entry.id   AF-A0A815M790-F1
#
_cell.length_a   1.000
_cell.length_b   1.000
_cell.length_c   1.000
_cell.angle_alpha   90.00
_cell.angle_beta   90.00
_cell.angle_gamma   90.00
#
_symmetry.space_group_name_H-M   'P 1'
#
loop_
_entity.id
_entity.type
_entity.pdbx_description
1 polymer ?
#
loop_
_entity_poly.entity_id
_entity_poly.type
_entity_poly.pdbx_seq_one_letter_code
_entity_poly.pdbx_strand_id
1 'polypeptide(L)'
;MRWPTIPNKRVFDSYSHLEKFVRNVMDPRIIPSVTLYFSQPWHHNIGHALFDGLYPAYVALICFSPKHLHPFRIFAGIDNCNTCWSEDIYSRFGGLGILKQSVLNKMSKGHWFMFEELVMGSGTLCQRCTQPNLQLPGGVELDGSRLFRDRIYQQHGLIHPIIRHKSSSEKR
;
A
#
# COMPACT_ATOMS: atom_id res chain seq x y z
N MET A 1 -13.90 -9.00 24.31
CA MET A 1 -15.35 -8.78 24.09
C MET A 1 -15.48 -7.63 23.10
N ARG A 2 -15.72 -7.89 21.80
CA ARG A 2 -15.98 -6.85 20.79
C ARG A 2 -17.50 -6.70 20.68
N TRP A 3 -18.04 -5.56 21.08
CA TRP A 3 -19.43 -5.24 20.82
C TRP A 3 -19.65 -5.17 19.30
N PRO A 4 -20.76 -5.70 18.76
CA PRO A 4 -21.09 -5.49 17.36
C PRO A 4 -21.39 -4.00 17.17
N THR A 5 -20.43 -3.26 16.64
CA THR A 5 -20.66 -1.88 16.20
C THR A 5 -21.62 -1.96 15.01
N ILE A 6 -22.91 -1.75 15.26
CA ILE A 6 -23.90 -1.64 14.18
C ILE A 6 -23.65 -0.30 13.49
N PRO A 7 -23.21 -0.29 12.22
CA PRO A 7 -22.96 0.97 11.53
C PRO A 7 -24.29 1.73 11.36
N ASN A 8 -24.27 3.04 11.64
CA ASN A 8 -25.39 3.90 11.31
C ASN A 8 -25.57 3.92 9.78
N LYS A 9 -26.62 3.25 9.30
CA LYS A 9 -26.95 3.19 7.88
C LYS A 9 -27.80 4.41 7.52
N ARG A 10 -27.33 5.18 6.54
CA ARG A 10 -28.12 6.22 5.87
C ARG A 10 -28.33 5.81 4.41
N VAL A 11 -29.59 5.84 3.96
CA VAL A 11 -29.94 5.57 2.56
C VAL A 11 -30.13 6.91 1.86
N PHE A 12 -29.66 7.00 0.61
CA PHE A 12 -29.81 8.18 -0.23
C PHE A 12 -30.58 7.79 -1.48
N ASP A 13 -31.55 8.61 -1.87
CA ASP A 13 -32.43 8.33 -3.01
C ASP A 13 -31.73 8.51 -4.37
N SER A 14 -30.55 9.16 -4.39
CA SER A 14 -29.73 9.32 -5.59
C SER A 14 -28.26 9.58 -5.26
N TYR A 15 -27.39 9.35 -6.25
CA TYR A 15 -25.96 9.69 -6.15
C TYR A 15 -25.74 11.19 -5.91
N SER A 16 -26.53 12.06 -6.56
CA SER A 16 -26.44 13.52 -6.34
C SER A 16 -26.76 13.89 -4.88
N HIS A 17 -27.72 13.20 -4.26
CA HIS A 17 -28.06 13.43 -2.85
C HIS A 17 -26.93 12.99 -1.91
N LEU A 18 -26.33 11.82 -2.18
CA LEU A 18 -25.14 11.35 -1.48
C LEU A 18 -23.98 12.34 -1.63
N GLU A 19 -23.69 12.77 -2.86
CA GLU A 19 -22.60 13.70 -3.13
C GLU A 19 -22.78 15.03 -2.39
N LYS A 20 -23.97 15.62 -2.46
CA LYS A 20 -24.29 16.85 -1.69
C LYS A 20 -24.15 16.64 -0.19
N PHE A 21 -24.59 15.51 0.33
CA PHE A 21 -24.45 15.19 1.76
C PHE A 21 -22.98 15.10 2.16
N VAL A 22 -22.17 14.34 1.42
CA VAL A 22 -20.74 14.20 1.69
C VAL A 22 -20.03 15.55 1.59
N ARG A 23 -20.26 16.30 0.51
CA ARG A 23 -19.56 17.58 0.29
C ARG A 23 -19.99 18.69 1.24
N ASN A 24 -21.28 18.82 1.53
CA ASN A 24 -21.80 20.01 2.20
C ASN A 24 -22.18 19.78 3.66
N VAL A 25 -22.52 18.55 4.05
CA VAL A 25 -22.92 18.24 5.43
C VAL A 25 -21.76 17.63 6.21
N MET A 26 -21.03 16.70 5.59
CA MET A 26 -19.89 16.07 6.24
C MET A 26 -18.61 16.89 6.16
N ASP A 27 -18.48 17.73 5.13
CA ASP A 27 -17.35 18.63 4.87
C ASP A 27 -15.98 17.96 5.17
N PRO A 28 -15.66 16.84 4.47
CA PRO A 28 -14.50 16.05 4.81
C PRO A 28 -13.22 16.78 4.43
N ARG A 29 -12.17 16.57 5.23
CA ARG A 29 -10.82 16.95 4.83
C ARG A 29 -10.35 16.02 3.71
N ILE A 30 -10.04 16.60 2.57
CA ILE A 30 -9.58 15.86 1.40
C ILE A 30 -8.12 15.44 1.59
N ILE A 31 -7.85 14.16 1.37
CA ILE A 31 -6.49 13.59 1.27
C ILE A 31 -6.18 13.47 -0.23
N PRO A 32 -5.34 14.37 -0.78
CA PRO A 32 -5.11 14.43 -2.22
C PRO A 32 -4.17 13.31 -2.68
N SER A 33 -4.18 13.07 -4.00
CA SER A 33 -3.34 12.09 -4.69
C SER A 33 -3.64 10.63 -4.36
N VAL A 34 -3.08 9.73 -5.17
CA VAL A 34 -3.16 8.28 -4.95
C VAL A 34 -2.65 7.91 -3.57
N THR A 35 -3.48 7.16 -2.84
CA THR A 35 -3.11 6.55 -1.57
C THR A 35 -3.19 5.04 -1.70
N LEU A 36 -2.12 4.34 -1.32
CA LEU A 36 -2.02 2.90 -1.32
C LEU A 36 -2.17 2.36 0.10
N TYR A 37 -3.22 1.58 0.35
CA TYR A 37 -3.51 1.01 1.67
C TYR A 37 -3.10 -0.46 1.81
N PHE A 38 -2.44 -0.76 2.92
CA PHE A 38 -2.24 -2.12 3.41
C PHE A 38 -2.10 -2.13 4.93
N SER A 39 -2.26 -3.30 5.53
CA SER A 39 -2.08 -3.53 6.97
C SER A 39 -1.13 -4.70 7.17
N GLN A 40 -0.12 -4.53 8.02
CA GLN A 40 0.89 -5.55 8.28
C GLN A 40 1.40 -5.51 9.74
N PRO A 41 0.93 -6.42 10.62
CA PRO A 41 1.38 -6.49 12.02
C PRO A 41 2.90 -6.71 12.21
N TRP A 42 3.57 -7.46 11.33
CA TRP A 42 4.99 -7.82 11.53
C TRP A 42 5.99 -6.90 10.84
N HIS A 43 5.67 -5.60 10.71
CA HIS A 43 6.51 -4.66 9.96
C HIS A 43 7.90 -4.39 10.60
N HIS A 44 8.14 -4.84 11.84
CA HIS A 44 9.47 -4.80 12.47
C HIS A 44 10.47 -5.76 11.82
N ASN A 45 9.99 -6.81 11.17
CA ASN A 45 10.80 -7.65 10.31
C ASN A 45 10.71 -7.13 8.88
N ILE A 46 11.84 -6.70 8.32
CA ILE A 46 11.85 -6.08 6.99
C ILE A 46 11.40 -7.03 5.87
N GLY A 47 11.67 -8.33 6.01
CA GLY A 47 11.19 -9.34 5.07
C GLY A 47 9.66 -9.37 5.04
N HIS A 48 9.02 -9.47 6.21
CA HIS A 48 7.56 -9.43 6.34
C HIS A 48 6.95 -8.09 5.91
N ALA A 49 7.62 -6.98 6.23
CA ALA A 49 7.20 -5.65 5.84
C ALA A 49 7.11 -5.49 4.32
N LEU A 50 8.09 -6.03 3.59
CA LEU A 50 8.14 -5.96 2.13
C LEU A 50 7.26 -7.01 1.48
N PHE A 51 7.38 -8.28 1.88
CA PHE A 51 6.78 -9.42 1.20
C PHE A 51 5.27 -9.53 1.44
N ASP A 52 4.79 -9.37 2.68
CA ASP A 52 3.36 -9.54 2.98
C ASP A 52 2.57 -8.24 2.86
N GLY A 53 3.25 -7.09 3.01
CA GLY A 53 2.63 -5.77 3.03
C GLY A 53 2.82 -4.99 1.73
N LEU A 54 4.01 -4.42 1.56
CA LEU A 54 4.25 -3.42 0.51
C LEU A 54 4.20 -4.00 -0.91
N TYR A 55 4.80 -5.17 -1.14
CA TYR A 55 4.84 -5.81 -2.45
C TYR A 55 3.43 -6.12 -3.00
N PRO A 56 2.57 -6.88 -2.31
CA PRO A 56 1.24 -7.19 -2.84
C PRO A 56 0.37 -5.95 -3.01
N ALA A 57 0.51 -4.94 -2.14
CA ALA A 57 -0.16 -3.65 -2.31
C ALA A 57 0.33 -2.94 -3.60
N TYR A 58 1.63 -2.93 -3.86
CA TYR A 58 2.17 -2.34 -5.07
C TYR A 58 1.74 -3.08 -6.34
N VAL A 59 1.66 -4.41 -6.30
CA VAL A 59 1.09 -5.21 -7.39
C VAL A 59 -0.35 -4.80 -7.69
N ALA A 60 -1.17 -4.61 -6.66
CA ALA A 60 -2.54 -4.11 -6.85
C ALA A 60 -2.56 -2.70 -7.47
N LEU A 61 -1.60 -1.85 -7.15
CA LEU A 61 -1.48 -0.52 -7.77
C LEU A 61 -1.07 -0.58 -9.26
N ILE A 62 -0.25 -1.57 -9.66
CA ILE A 62 0.16 -1.75 -11.06
C ILE A 62 -1.06 -2.04 -11.96
N CYS A 63 -2.07 -2.74 -11.45
CA CYS A 63 -3.32 -3.00 -12.17
C CYS A 63 -4.05 -1.72 -12.63
N PHE A 64 -3.78 -0.59 -11.98
CA PHE A 64 -4.33 0.72 -12.31
C PHE A 64 -3.31 1.61 -13.02
N SER A 65 -2.50 1.05 -13.92
CA SER A 65 -1.55 1.80 -14.75
C SER A 65 -2.21 3.04 -15.40
N PRO A 66 -1.55 4.21 -15.44
CA PRO A 66 -0.14 4.48 -15.11
C PRO A 66 0.13 4.91 -13.65
N LYS A 67 -0.82 4.73 -12.74
CA LYS A 67 -0.77 5.33 -11.38
C LYS A 67 0.48 4.92 -10.57
N HIS A 68 0.99 3.70 -10.75
CA HIS A 68 2.20 3.19 -10.09
C HIS A 68 3.51 3.89 -10.49
N LEU A 69 3.50 4.70 -11.56
CA LEU A 69 4.65 5.47 -12.06
C LEU A 69 4.84 6.80 -11.34
N HIS A 70 3.79 7.32 -10.71
CA HIS A 70 3.83 8.60 -9.99
C HIS A 70 4.11 8.39 -8.49
N PRO A 71 4.47 9.46 -7.74
CA PRO A 71 4.45 9.42 -6.29
C PRO A 71 3.05 9.14 -5.75
N PHE A 72 2.97 8.33 -4.70
CA PHE A 72 1.74 8.01 -3.98
C PHE A 72 1.99 7.97 -2.48
N ARG A 73 0.92 8.13 -1.69
CA ARG A 73 1.00 8.04 -0.24
C ARG A 73 0.80 6.61 0.22
N ILE A 74 1.56 6.17 1.20
CA ILE A 74 1.27 4.92 1.90
C ILE A 74 0.28 5.20 3.02
N PHE A 75 -0.85 4.48 3.04
CA PHE A 75 -1.74 4.42 4.20
C PHE A 75 -1.57 3.07 4.89
N ALA A 76 -0.85 3.05 6.02
CA ALA A 76 -0.39 1.81 6.64
C ALA A 76 -1.13 1.51 7.95
N GLY A 77 -1.78 0.35 8.02
CA GLY A 77 -2.18 -0.30 9.26
C GLY A 77 -1.00 -1.05 9.88
N ILE A 78 -0.15 -0.33 10.60
CA ILE A 78 1.04 -0.88 11.27
C ILE A 78 1.04 -0.54 12.75
N ASP A 79 1.69 -1.38 13.55
CA ASP A 79 1.91 -1.10 14.96
C ASP A 79 2.87 0.09 15.12
N ASN A 80 2.85 0.73 16.30
CA ASN A 80 3.81 1.78 16.59
C ASN A 80 5.17 1.15 16.90
N CYS A 81 6.17 1.44 16.06
CA CYS A 81 7.53 0.97 16.28
C CYS A 81 8.53 2.12 16.06
N ASN A 82 9.22 2.52 17.12
CA ASN A 82 10.12 3.68 17.08
C ASN A 82 11.47 3.39 16.39
N THR A 83 11.80 2.10 16.18
CA THR A 83 13.09 1.67 15.61
C THR A 83 12.94 0.93 14.28
N CYS A 84 11.74 0.87 13.72
CA CYS A 84 11.45 0.07 12.53
C CYS A 84 11.84 0.80 11.25
N TRP A 85 12.83 0.25 10.54
CA TRP A 85 13.30 0.80 9.27
C TRP A 85 12.24 0.72 8.15
N SER A 86 11.26 -0.18 8.30
CA SER A 86 10.18 -0.35 7.33
C SER A 86 9.38 0.93 7.11
N GLU A 87 9.23 1.78 8.12
CA GLU A 87 8.49 3.04 7.96
C GLU A 87 9.21 4.03 7.03
N ASP A 88 10.54 4.14 7.13
CA ASP A 88 11.35 4.96 6.23
C ASP A 88 11.28 4.39 4.80
N ILE A 89 11.39 3.06 4.66
CA ILE A 89 11.29 2.39 3.36
C ILE A 89 9.91 2.59 2.73
N TYR A 90 8.83 2.49 3.50
CA TYR A 90 7.47 2.75 3.02
C TYR A 90 7.31 4.20 2.57
N SER A 91 7.77 5.14 3.41
CA SER A 91 7.70 6.57 3.15
C SER A 91 8.40 6.93 1.83
N ARG A 92 9.65 6.46 1.65
CA ARG A 92 10.44 6.68 0.43
C ARG A 92 9.84 5.96 -0.78
N PHE A 93 9.44 4.70 -0.64
CA PHE A 93 8.86 3.94 -1.74
C PHE A 93 7.60 4.60 -2.31
N GLY A 94 6.73 5.13 -1.44
CA GLY A 94 5.57 5.91 -1.88
C GLY A 94 5.96 7.24 -2.51
N GLY A 95 6.90 7.96 -1.90
CA GLY A 95 7.35 9.28 -2.36
C GLY A 95 6.49 10.44 -1.86
N LEU A 96 5.28 10.19 -1.34
CA LEU A 96 4.45 11.17 -0.63
C LEU A 96 4.35 10.90 0.88
N GLY A 97 5.21 10.02 1.39
CA GLY A 97 5.28 9.66 2.80
C GLY A 97 4.23 8.65 3.25
N ILE A 98 4.19 8.46 4.57
CA ILE A 98 3.34 7.48 5.25
C ILE A 98 2.28 8.18 6.13
N LEU A 99 1.03 7.77 5.97
CA LEU A 99 -0.07 8.05 6.88
C LEU A 99 -0.34 6.76 7.67
N LYS A 100 -0.08 6.76 8.98
CA LYS A 100 -0.41 5.60 9.82
C LYS A 100 -1.90 5.57 10.13
N GLN A 101 -2.52 4.40 10.11
CA GLN A 101 -3.91 4.20 10.52
C GLN A 101 -4.17 4.67 11.95
N SER A 102 -3.21 4.48 12.86
CA SER A 102 -3.30 4.99 14.23
C SER A 102 -3.38 6.52 14.30
N VAL A 103 -2.69 7.23 13.40
CA VAL A 103 -2.73 8.69 13.29
C VAL A 103 -4.06 9.15 12.69
N LEU A 104 -4.50 8.52 11.59
CA LEU A 104 -5.78 8.87 10.98
C LEU A 104 -6.96 8.61 11.93
N ASN A 105 -6.93 7.51 12.69
CA ASN A 105 -7.94 7.20 13.72
C ASN A 105 -7.99 8.25 14.85
N LYS A 106 -6.85 8.85 15.21
CA LYS A 106 -6.81 9.95 16.19
C LYS A 106 -7.37 11.24 15.59
N MET A 107 -7.01 11.53 14.33
CA MET A 107 -7.45 12.72 13.60
C MET A 107 -8.94 12.66 13.22
N SER A 108 -9.52 11.47 13.05
CA SER A 108 -10.93 11.29 12.67
C SER A 108 -11.92 11.44 13.83
N LYS A 109 -11.44 11.73 15.05
CA LYS A 109 -12.33 12.08 16.16
C LYS A 109 -13.06 13.38 15.85
N GLY A 110 -14.31 13.27 15.39
CA GLY A 110 -15.16 14.41 15.02
C GLY A 110 -14.88 14.99 13.64
N HIS A 111 -14.03 14.36 12.83
CA HIS A 111 -13.71 14.83 11.48
C HIS A 111 -13.79 13.69 10.46
N TRP A 112 -14.31 14.01 9.29
CA TRP A 112 -14.35 13.10 8.16
C TRP A 112 -13.15 13.34 7.26
N PHE A 113 -12.64 12.26 6.68
CA PHE A 113 -11.58 12.30 5.68
C PHE A 113 -12.06 11.62 4.42
N MET A 114 -11.74 12.21 3.27
CA MET A 114 -12.03 11.64 1.97
C MET A 114 -10.75 11.53 1.16
N PHE A 115 -10.39 10.33 0.73
CA PHE A 115 -9.29 10.13 -0.19
C PHE A 115 -9.76 10.49 -1.60
N GLU A 116 -8.95 11.26 -2.33
CA GLU A 116 -9.18 11.52 -3.75
C GLU A 116 -9.14 10.21 -4.53
N GLU A 117 -8.10 9.40 -4.29
CA GLU A 117 -7.97 8.05 -4.83
C GLU A 117 -7.38 7.12 -3.75
N LEU A 118 -8.06 6.01 -3.47
CA LEU A 118 -7.60 4.97 -2.55
C LEU A 118 -7.52 3.64 -3.29
N VAL A 119 -6.31 3.12 -3.44
CA VAL A 119 -6.09 1.74 -3.88
C VAL A 119 -5.93 0.90 -2.62
N MET A 120 -6.85 -0.05 -2.44
CA MET A 120 -6.84 -0.97 -1.32
C MET A 120 -7.02 -2.40 -1.81
N GLY A 121 -6.30 -3.31 -1.18
CA GLY A 121 -6.29 -4.72 -1.54
C GLY A 121 -4.88 -5.20 -1.83
N SER A 122 -4.57 -6.38 -1.34
CA SER A 122 -3.28 -7.04 -1.51
C SER A 122 -3.32 -8.10 -2.62
N GLY A 123 -4.45 -8.26 -3.32
CA GLY A 123 -4.73 -9.51 -4.04
C GLY A 123 -4.60 -10.72 -3.10
N THR A 124 -3.97 -11.80 -3.57
CA THR A 124 -3.54 -12.93 -2.74
C THR A 124 -2.31 -12.54 -1.92
N LEU A 125 -2.45 -12.44 -0.60
CA LEU A 125 -1.33 -12.21 0.32
C LEU A 125 -0.18 -13.19 0.03
N CYS A 126 1.06 -12.70 -0.03
CA CYS A 126 2.20 -13.49 -0.46
C CYS A 126 2.55 -14.67 0.47
N GLN A 127 1.98 -14.70 1.68
CA GLN A 127 2.02 -15.82 2.62
C GLN A 127 1.57 -17.19 2.03
N ARG A 128 0.97 -17.22 0.83
CA ARG A 128 0.56 -18.46 0.12
C ARG A 128 1.39 -18.74 -1.14
N CYS A 129 2.58 -18.15 -1.30
CA CYS A 129 3.46 -18.46 -2.43
C CYS A 129 3.92 -19.92 -2.36
N THR A 130 3.40 -20.78 -3.25
CA THR A 130 3.75 -22.20 -3.33
C THR A 130 4.91 -22.49 -4.30
N GLN A 131 5.37 -21.47 -5.04
CA GLN A 131 6.46 -21.58 -6.02
C GLN A 131 7.48 -20.44 -5.90
N PRO A 132 8.22 -20.35 -4.77
CA PRO A 132 9.16 -19.25 -4.51
C PRO A 132 10.33 -19.18 -5.51
N ASN A 133 10.64 -20.30 -6.18
CA ASN A 133 11.78 -20.40 -7.11
C ASN A 133 11.48 -19.84 -8.52
N LEU A 134 10.23 -19.47 -8.81
CA LEU A 134 9.83 -18.95 -10.13
C LEU A 134 9.56 -17.44 -10.07
N GLN A 135 8.67 -16.97 -9.17
CA GLN A 135 8.45 -15.54 -8.93
C GLN A 135 7.57 -15.28 -7.69
N LEU A 136 7.55 -14.03 -7.19
CA LEU A 136 6.60 -13.58 -6.17
C LEU A 136 5.14 -13.66 -6.69
N PRO A 137 4.17 -14.03 -5.84
CA PRO A 137 2.80 -14.33 -6.28
C PRO A 137 2.06 -13.07 -6.76
N GLY A 138 1.20 -13.25 -7.78
CA GLY A 138 0.33 -12.19 -8.31
C GLY A 138 1.01 -11.17 -9.24
N GLY A 139 2.32 -11.25 -9.44
CA GLY A 139 3.08 -10.25 -10.19
C GLY A 139 3.64 -10.69 -11.54
N VAL A 140 3.43 -11.93 -11.99
CA VAL A 140 4.06 -12.46 -13.22
C VAL A 140 3.59 -11.70 -14.46
N GLU A 141 2.29 -11.67 -14.71
CA GLU A 141 1.68 -11.00 -15.87
C GLU A 141 1.90 -9.47 -15.86
N LEU A 142 2.15 -8.92 -14.66
CA LEU A 142 2.32 -7.49 -14.42
C LEU A 142 3.78 -7.07 -14.33
N ASP A 143 4.72 -8.00 -14.48
CA ASP A 143 6.16 -7.75 -14.26
C ASP A 143 6.47 -7.10 -12.89
N GLY A 144 5.63 -7.43 -11.90
CA GLY A 144 5.53 -6.71 -10.64
C GLY A 144 6.77 -6.82 -9.77
N SER A 145 7.48 -7.96 -9.81
CA SER A 145 8.75 -8.11 -9.07
C SER A 145 9.84 -7.18 -9.61
N ARG A 146 9.94 -7.04 -10.95
CA ARG A 146 10.91 -6.15 -11.58
C ARG A 146 10.57 -4.71 -11.28
N LEU A 147 9.31 -4.31 -11.51
CA LEU A 147 8.84 -2.94 -11.24
C LEU A 147 9.01 -2.55 -9.77
N PHE A 148 8.68 -3.45 -8.84
CA PHE A 148 8.86 -3.22 -7.40
C PHE A 148 10.32 -2.98 -7.04
N ARG A 149 11.22 -3.87 -7.50
CA ARG A 149 12.66 -3.72 -7.31
C ARG A 149 13.14 -2.40 -7.89
N ASP A 150 12.82 -2.12 -9.15
CA ASP A 150 13.29 -0.91 -9.85
C ASP A 150 12.86 0.35 -9.10
N ARG A 151 11.62 0.39 -8.59
CA ARG A 151 11.12 1.49 -7.75
C ARG A 151 11.83 1.58 -6.41
N ILE A 152 12.09 0.48 -5.72
CA ILE A 152 12.89 0.49 -4.46
C ILE A 152 14.24 1.14 -4.73
N TYR A 153 14.94 0.71 -5.78
CA TYR A 153 16.27 1.23 -6.10
C TYR A 153 16.22 2.71 -6.44
N GLN A 154 15.29 3.11 -7.32
CA GLN A 154 15.12 4.50 -7.72
C GLN A 154 14.80 5.42 -6.54
N GLN A 155 13.81 5.07 -5.71
CA GLN A 155 13.37 5.92 -4.60
C GLN A 155 14.39 6.01 -3.46
N HIS A 156 15.32 5.06 -3.38
CA HIS A 156 16.38 5.05 -2.37
C HIS A 156 17.75 5.50 -2.91
N GLY A 157 17.82 5.92 -4.19
CA GLY A 157 19.07 6.36 -4.82
C GLY A 157 20.11 5.24 -4.95
N LEU A 158 19.66 3.98 -5.04
CA LEU A 158 20.53 2.82 -5.16
C LEU A 158 20.84 2.51 -6.62
N ILE A 159 22.06 2.08 -6.89
CA ILE A 159 22.48 1.62 -8.21
C ILE A 159 21.91 0.23 -8.44
N HIS A 160 21.31 0.00 -9.61
CA HIS A 160 20.77 -1.30 -10.00
C HIS A 160 21.87 -2.38 -9.96
N PRO A 161 21.63 -3.58 -9.41
CA PRO A 161 22.65 -4.60 -9.36
C PRO A 161 23.02 -5.01 -10.78
N ILE A 162 24.32 -5.11 -11.05
CA ILE A 162 24.85 -5.52 -12.35
C ILE A 162 24.21 -6.85 -12.75
N ILE A 163 23.48 -6.85 -13.87
CA ILE A 163 22.89 -8.07 -14.44
C ILE A 163 24.05 -8.99 -14.82
N ARG A 164 24.28 -10.05 -14.04
CA ARG A 164 25.22 -11.10 -14.43
C ARG A 164 24.58 -11.91 -15.54
N HIS A 165 25.03 -11.70 -16.78
CA HIS A 165 24.61 -12.48 -17.95
C HIS A 165 25.02 -13.96 -17.91
N LYS A 166 25.80 -14.40 -16.91
CA LYS A 166 26.21 -15.80 -16.75
C LYS A 166 25.89 -16.28 -15.34
N SER A 167 24.90 -17.15 -15.23
CA SER A 167 24.72 -17.99 -14.05
C SER A 167 25.91 -18.95 -13.95
N SER A 168 26.62 -18.96 -12.82
CA SER A 168 27.71 -19.90 -12.57
C SER A 168 27.23 -21.30 -12.16
N SER A 169 25.95 -21.62 -12.37
CA SER A 169 25.36 -22.90 -11.97
C SER A 169 25.49 -24.03 -13.01
N GLU A 170 26.17 -23.82 -14.14
CA GLU A 170 26.43 -24.88 -15.15
C GLU A 170 27.80 -25.58 -14.99
N LYS A 171 28.33 -25.65 -13.77
CA LYS A 171 29.47 -26.52 -13.46
C LYS A 171 29.15 -27.43 -12.29
N ARG A 172 28.55 -28.58 -12.60
CA ARG A 172 28.79 -29.87 -11.94
C ARG A 172 28.35 -30.99 -12.84
#